data_AF-A0A7R7XSX4-F1
#
_entry.id   AF-A0A7R7XSX4-F1
#
_cell.length_a   1.000
_cell.length_b   1.000
_cell.length_c   1.000
_cell.angle_alpha   90.00
_cell.angle_beta   90.00
_cell.angle_gamma   90.00
#
_symmetry.space_group_name_H-M   'P 1'
#
loop_
_entity.id
_entity.type
_entity.pdbx_description
1 polymer ?
#
loop_
_entity_poly.entity_id
_entity_poly.type
_entity_poly.pdbx_seq_one_letter_code
_entity_poly.pdbx_strand_id
1 'polypeptide(L)'
;MADPYQKTLTLIDAAHSADPKQVTPPQSQSPIPYELLYANKMTKYLSLRSPSASDALRLAVRAQHLRRWEVPRTDFPATKIGYHSWRSHLARRQAEIARGFCVEAGYEEPFAERVAALVRKEGLKSSGEDADVQVLEDVACLVFLEDQLEDFQSGYDEEKVIGILRRTWAKMSERGRELALGMELSGKSKELVGRALADDSAA
;
A
#
# COMPACT_ATOMS: atom_id res chain seq x y z
N MET A 1 -10.21 -18.85 23.26
CA MET A 1 -9.21 -18.82 22.19
C MET A 1 -9.24 -17.43 21.58
N ALA A 2 -8.10 -16.84 21.24
CA ALA A 2 -8.09 -15.55 20.56
C ALA A 2 -8.78 -15.70 19.20
N ASP A 3 -9.59 -14.71 18.82
CA ASP A 3 -10.20 -14.59 17.50
C ASP A 3 -9.12 -14.72 16.39
N PRO A 4 -9.29 -15.62 15.39
CA PRO A 4 -8.34 -15.78 14.28
C PRO A 4 -7.98 -14.46 13.60
N TYR A 5 -8.91 -13.51 13.50
CA TYR A 5 -8.64 -12.18 12.94
C TYR A 5 -7.60 -11.45 13.79
N GLN A 6 -7.86 -11.30 15.09
CA GLN A 6 -6.97 -10.58 16.02
C GLN A 6 -5.59 -11.25 16.13
N LYS A 7 -5.53 -12.58 16.09
CA LYS A 7 -4.26 -13.32 16.07
C LYS A 7 -3.46 -13.04 14.79
N THR A 8 -4.11 -13.10 13.63
CA THR A 8 -3.45 -12.78 12.34
C THR A 8 -2.94 -11.35 12.32
N LEU A 9 -3.75 -10.40 12.79
CA LEU A 9 -3.39 -8.99 12.87
C LEU A 9 -2.15 -8.78 13.75
N THR A 10 -2.09 -9.46 14.89
CA THR A 10 -0.93 -9.41 15.80
C THR A 10 0.34 -9.96 15.15
N LEU A 11 0.25 -11.05 14.38
CA LEU A 11 1.39 -11.60 13.64
C LEU A 11 1.89 -10.66 12.55
N ILE A 12 0.98 -10.03 11.80
CA ILE A 12 1.32 -9.01 10.79
C ILE A 12 2.02 -7.82 11.45
N ASP A 13 1.48 -7.32 12.56
CA ASP A 13 2.05 -6.18 13.28
C ASP A 13 3.41 -6.49 13.89
N ALA A 14 3.60 -7.70 14.43
CA ALA A 14 4.90 -8.15 14.92
C ALA A 14 5.95 -8.19 13.80
N ALA A 15 5.56 -8.64 12.59
CA ALA A 15 6.45 -8.66 11.44
C ALA A 15 6.81 -7.26 10.93
N HIS A 16 5.86 -6.32 10.89
CA HIS A 16 6.14 -4.90 10.59
C HIS A 16 6.99 -4.23 11.66
N SER A 17 6.79 -4.61 12.93
CA SER A 17 7.54 -4.06 14.06
C SER A 17 9.02 -4.50 14.06
N ALA A 18 9.36 -5.53 13.29
CA ALA A 18 10.74 -5.98 13.12
C ALA A 18 11.55 -5.09 12.16
N ASP A 19 10.93 -4.11 11.48
CA ASP A 19 11.66 -3.13 10.67
C ASP A 19 12.65 -2.33 11.54
N PRO A 20 13.96 -2.40 11.25
CA PRO A 20 14.96 -1.68 12.02
C PRO A 20 14.90 -0.17 11.82
N LYS A 21 14.27 0.32 10.74
CA LYS A 21 14.15 1.76 10.47
C LYS A 21 13.10 2.36 11.41
N GLN A 22 13.58 3.14 12.36
CA GLN A 22 12.73 3.91 13.27
C GLN A 22 12.39 5.28 12.67
N VAL A 23 11.14 5.73 12.85
CA VAL A 23 10.67 7.08 12.49
C VAL A 23 9.84 7.66 13.62
N THR A 24 9.87 8.98 13.78
CA THR A 24 9.06 9.68 14.78
C THR A 24 7.98 10.49 14.05
N PRO A 25 6.71 10.03 14.03
CA PRO A 25 5.61 10.79 13.44
C PRO A 25 5.48 12.17 14.08
N PRO A 26 5.06 13.22 13.35
CA PRO A 26 4.96 14.58 13.89
C PRO A 26 4.10 14.70 15.16
N GLN A 27 3.11 13.81 15.33
CA GLN A 27 2.19 13.79 16.48
C GLN A 27 2.62 12.82 17.60
N SER A 28 3.79 12.18 17.50
CA SER A 28 4.29 11.22 18.48
C SER A 28 5.61 11.71 19.11
N GLN A 29 5.80 11.41 20.40
CA GLN A 29 7.08 11.64 21.09
C GLN A 29 8.01 10.42 21.05
N SER A 30 7.49 9.25 20.67
CA SER A 30 8.25 8.01 20.61
C SER A 30 8.43 7.52 19.17
N PRO A 31 9.63 7.03 18.82
CA PRO A 31 9.86 6.42 17.52
C PRO A 31 9.06 5.12 17.38
N ILE A 32 8.67 4.81 16.14
CA ILE A 32 8.05 3.54 15.76
C ILE A 32 8.73 2.97 14.51
N PRO A 33 8.72 1.65 14.31
CA PRO A 33 9.17 1.03 13.06
C PRO A 33 8.42 1.61 11.84
N TYR A 34 9.14 1.93 10.76
CA TYR A 34 8.58 2.60 9.59
C TYR A 34 7.50 1.75 8.91
N GLU A 35 7.72 0.46 8.68
CA GLU A 35 6.69 -0.40 8.11
C GLU A 35 5.44 -0.53 8.99
N LEU A 36 5.56 -0.44 10.33
CA LEU A 36 4.40 -0.41 11.21
C LEU A 36 3.61 0.90 11.06
N LEU A 37 4.30 2.05 10.96
CA LEU A 37 3.66 3.32 10.63
C LEU A 37 2.90 3.23 9.30
N TYR A 38 3.55 2.69 8.27
CA TYR A 38 2.97 2.50 6.95
C TYR A 38 1.70 1.62 7.02
N ALA A 39 1.77 0.47 7.71
CA ALA A 39 0.62 -0.42 7.91
C ALA A 39 -0.54 0.26 8.66
N ASN A 40 -0.24 1.12 9.64
CA ASN A 40 -1.23 1.94 10.34
C ASN A 40 -1.92 2.94 9.40
N LYS A 41 -1.16 3.62 8.53
CA LYS A 41 -1.73 4.50 7.50
C LYS A 41 -2.60 3.74 6.51
N MET A 42 -2.19 2.53 6.10
CA MET A 42 -2.99 1.65 5.25
C MET A 42 -4.34 1.34 5.90
N THR A 43 -4.37 0.98 7.19
CA THR A 43 -5.62 0.77 7.94
C THR A 43 -6.47 2.03 8.02
N LYS A 44 -5.89 3.20 8.35
CA LYS A 44 -6.59 4.49 8.39
C LYS A 44 -7.32 4.78 7.08
N TYR A 45 -6.63 4.67 5.95
CA TYR A 45 -7.25 4.95 4.65
C TYR A 45 -8.26 3.90 4.21
N LEU A 46 -8.08 2.63 4.59
CA LEU A 46 -9.12 1.62 4.38
C LEU A 46 -10.40 1.98 5.13
N SER A 47 -10.32 2.43 6.38
CA SER A 47 -11.50 2.85 7.14
C SER A 47 -12.24 4.02 6.50
N LEU A 48 -11.54 4.93 5.81
CA LEU A 48 -12.14 6.03 5.04
C LEU A 48 -12.74 5.54 3.70
N ARG A 49 -12.07 4.58 3.05
CA ARG A 49 -12.41 4.09 1.71
C ARG A 49 -13.53 3.04 1.71
N SER A 50 -13.53 2.16 2.70
CA SER A 50 -14.46 1.05 2.86
C SER A 50 -14.59 0.69 4.36
N PRO A 51 -15.43 1.42 5.14
CA PRO A 51 -15.60 1.18 6.57
C PRO A 51 -16.06 -0.26 6.90
N SER A 52 -16.85 -0.84 6.01
CA SER A 52 -17.39 -2.20 6.09
C SER A 52 -16.55 -3.23 5.33
N ALA A 53 -15.26 -2.98 5.12
CA ALA A 53 -14.34 -3.93 4.48
C ALA A 53 -14.35 -5.30 5.20
N SER A 54 -14.28 -6.37 4.41
CA SER A 54 -14.16 -7.74 4.92
C SER A 54 -12.86 -7.94 5.71
N ASP A 55 -12.83 -8.93 6.60
CA ASP A 55 -11.61 -9.26 7.35
C ASP A 55 -10.44 -9.64 6.43
N ALA A 56 -10.72 -10.35 5.34
CA ALA A 56 -9.70 -10.69 4.36
C ALA A 56 -9.06 -9.43 3.74
N LEU A 57 -9.86 -8.43 3.38
CA LEU A 57 -9.37 -7.15 2.87
C LEU A 57 -8.61 -6.35 3.93
N ARG A 58 -9.12 -6.32 5.17
CA ARG A 58 -8.44 -5.65 6.30
C ARG A 58 -7.06 -6.23 6.55
N LEU A 59 -6.95 -7.56 6.58
CA LEU A 59 -5.67 -8.26 6.76
C LEU A 59 -4.73 -8.05 5.56
N ALA A 60 -5.23 -8.12 4.33
CA ALA A 60 -4.42 -7.89 3.13
C ALA A 60 -3.90 -6.46 3.02
N VAL A 61 -4.72 -5.46 3.37
CA VAL A 61 -4.31 -4.05 3.47
C VAL A 61 -3.26 -3.86 4.55
N ARG A 62 -3.46 -4.45 5.74
CA ARG A 62 -2.47 -4.40 6.82
C ARG A 62 -1.16 -5.03 6.41
N ALA A 63 -1.18 -6.11 5.63
CA ALA A 63 0.00 -6.81 5.12
C ALA A 63 0.67 -6.12 3.91
N GLN A 64 0.23 -4.94 3.47
CA GLN A 64 0.96 -4.22 2.43
C GLN A 64 2.37 -3.85 2.90
N HIS A 65 3.35 -4.05 2.02
CA HIS A 65 4.78 -3.89 2.30
C HIS A 65 5.35 -4.78 3.41
N LEU A 66 4.66 -5.85 3.81
CA LEU A 66 5.12 -6.76 4.88
C LEU A 66 6.58 -7.22 4.69
N ARG A 67 7.45 -6.87 5.64
CA ARG A 67 8.88 -7.21 5.62
C ARG A 67 9.55 -6.84 4.29
N ARG A 68 9.19 -5.70 3.71
CA ARG A 68 9.75 -5.22 2.45
C ARG A 68 11.20 -4.76 2.62
N TRP A 69 11.57 -4.23 3.79
CA TRP A 69 12.93 -3.81 4.14
C TRP A 69 13.97 -4.92 3.99
N GLU A 70 13.56 -6.19 4.08
CA GLU A 70 14.44 -7.36 3.91
C GLU A 70 14.79 -7.66 2.45
N VAL A 71 14.11 -7.03 1.49
CA VAL A 71 14.41 -7.15 0.07
C VAL A 71 14.61 -5.75 -0.52
N PRO A 72 15.77 -5.11 -0.29
CA PRO A 72 16.10 -3.80 -0.82
C PRO A 72 15.97 -3.72 -2.35
N ARG A 73 15.58 -2.54 -2.86
CA ARG A 73 15.55 -2.30 -4.31
C ARG A 73 16.92 -2.47 -4.96
N THR A 74 17.99 -2.20 -4.23
CA THR A 74 19.39 -2.26 -4.69
C THR A 74 19.85 -3.67 -5.05
N ASP A 75 19.17 -4.70 -4.57
CA ASP A 75 19.51 -6.11 -4.86
C ASP A 75 19.09 -6.55 -6.28
N PHE A 76 18.38 -5.67 -7.00
CA PHE A 76 17.90 -5.90 -8.35
C PHE A 76 18.50 -4.87 -9.32
N PRO A 77 18.73 -5.21 -10.61
CA PRO A 77 19.28 -4.26 -11.59
C PRO A 77 18.48 -2.95 -11.67
N ALA A 78 19.16 -1.81 -11.82
CA ALA A 78 18.57 -0.47 -11.95
C ALA A 78 17.87 -0.23 -13.31
N THR A 79 17.17 -1.24 -13.82
CA THR A 79 16.43 -1.22 -15.08
C THR A 79 14.93 -1.33 -14.81
N LYS A 80 14.11 -1.03 -15.83
CA LYS A 80 12.66 -1.25 -15.77
C LYS A 80 12.33 -2.71 -15.47
N ILE A 81 13.02 -3.65 -16.12
CA ILE A 81 12.84 -5.10 -15.90
C ILE A 81 13.20 -5.46 -14.46
N GLY A 82 14.36 -4.99 -13.96
CA GLY A 82 14.77 -5.25 -12.57
C GLY A 82 13.78 -4.71 -11.55
N TYR A 83 13.17 -3.54 -11.80
CA TYR A 83 12.10 -3.01 -10.96
C TYR A 83 10.85 -3.90 -10.97
N HIS A 84 10.41 -4.37 -12.13
CA HIS A 84 9.27 -5.27 -12.23
C HIS A 84 9.54 -6.61 -11.53
N SER A 85 10.72 -7.20 -11.73
CA SER A 85 11.14 -8.43 -11.04
C SER A 85 11.14 -8.26 -9.52
N TRP A 86 11.66 -7.13 -9.01
CA TRP A 86 11.63 -6.82 -7.59
C TRP A 86 10.20 -6.72 -7.04
N ARG A 87 9.32 -6.01 -7.75
CA ARG A 87 7.90 -5.87 -7.37
C ARG A 87 7.18 -7.22 -7.36
N SER A 88 7.39 -8.06 -8.37
CA SER A 88 6.80 -9.41 -8.43
C SER A 88 7.34 -10.32 -7.32
N HIS A 89 8.63 -10.26 -7.02
CA HIS A 89 9.22 -11.00 -5.91
C HIS A 89 8.59 -10.59 -4.57
N LEU A 90 8.51 -9.28 -4.29
CA LEU A 90 7.88 -8.76 -3.08
C LEU A 90 6.43 -9.22 -2.95
N ALA A 91 5.63 -9.07 -4.01
CA ALA A 91 4.22 -9.45 -4.01
C ALA A 91 4.02 -10.93 -3.63
N ARG A 92 4.79 -11.83 -4.25
CA ARG A 92 4.74 -13.27 -3.95
C ARG A 92 5.15 -13.55 -2.50
N ARG A 93 6.30 -13.03 -2.07
CA ARG A 93 6.82 -13.24 -0.71
C ARG A 93 5.85 -12.75 0.37
N GLN A 94 5.30 -11.54 0.19
CA GLN A 94 4.38 -10.92 1.13
C GLN A 94 3.08 -11.71 1.26
N ALA A 95 2.57 -12.20 0.14
CA ALA A 95 1.39 -13.04 0.11
C ALA A 95 1.61 -14.40 0.78
N GLU A 96 2.75 -15.04 0.54
CA GLU A 96 3.13 -16.30 1.20
C GLU A 96 3.19 -16.13 2.73
N ILE A 97 3.79 -15.05 3.22
CA ILE A 97 3.86 -14.74 4.66
C ILE A 97 2.46 -14.47 5.24
N ALA A 98 1.68 -13.60 4.61
CA ALA A 98 0.34 -13.25 5.08
C ALA A 98 -0.59 -14.47 5.12
N ARG A 99 -0.53 -15.33 4.09
CA ARG A 99 -1.22 -16.62 4.05
C ARG A 99 -0.81 -17.52 5.23
N GLY A 100 0.49 -17.64 5.48
CA GLY A 100 1.03 -18.41 6.59
C GLY A 100 0.50 -17.95 7.95
N PHE A 101 0.45 -16.64 8.18
CA PHE A 101 -0.13 -16.08 9.41
C PHE A 101 -1.63 -16.37 9.56
N CYS A 102 -2.40 -16.34 8.46
CA CYS A 102 -3.82 -16.72 8.50
C CYS A 102 -4.00 -18.19 8.91
N VAL A 103 -3.24 -19.10 8.30
CA VAL A 103 -3.29 -20.54 8.62
C VAL A 103 -2.85 -20.79 10.07
N GLU A 104 -1.77 -20.15 10.52
CA GLU A 104 -1.30 -20.25 11.92
C GLU A 104 -2.36 -19.73 12.91
N ALA A 105 -3.13 -18.72 12.51
CA ALA A 105 -4.22 -18.18 13.32
C ALA A 105 -5.48 -19.06 13.36
N GLY A 106 -5.55 -20.08 12.50
CA GLY A 106 -6.65 -21.04 12.44
C GLY A 106 -7.67 -20.78 11.32
N TYR A 107 -7.38 -19.90 10.37
CA TYR A 107 -8.20 -19.78 9.16
C TYR A 107 -7.99 -20.97 8.22
N GLU A 108 -9.05 -21.36 7.53
CA GLU A 108 -8.99 -22.36 6.47
C GLU A 108 -8.29 -21.81 5.22
N GLU A 109 -7.78 -22.75 4.41
CA GLU A 109 -7.03 -22.47 3.19
C GLU A 109 -7.73 -21.49 2.22
N PRO A 110 -9.05 -21.56 1.95
CA PRO A 110 -9.70 -20.60 1.06
C PRO A 110 -9.64 -19.15 1.54
N PHE A 111 -9.74 -18.93 2.86
CA PHE A 111 -9.63 -17.59 3.43
C PHE A 111 -8.19 -17.09 3.38
N ALA A 112 -7.24 -17.93 3.76
CA ALA A 112 -5.82 -17.60 3.72
C ALA A 112 -5.36 -17.27 2.29
N GLU A 113 -5.83 -18.03 1.30
CA GLU A 113 -5.54 -17.77 -0.11
C GLU A 113 -6.22 -16.49 -0.61
N ARG A 114 -7.44 -16.18 -0.17
CA ARG A 114 -8.08 -14.88 -0.48
C ARG A 114 -7.22 -13.71 -0.01
N VAL A 115 -6.68 -13.75 1.21
CA VAL A 115 -5.76 -12.72 1.71
C VAL A 115 -4.50 -12.65 0.84
N ALA A 116 -3.93 -13.80 0.49
CA ALA A 116 -2.73 -13.87 -0.34
C ALA A 116 -2.94 -13.25 -1.74
N ALA A 117 -4.04 -13.59 -2.41
CA ALA A 117 -4.42 -13.07 -3.71
C ALA A 117 -4.60 -11.54 -3.69
N LEU A 118 -5.23 -11.01 -2.64
CA LEU A 118 -5.37 -9.57 -2.44
C LEU A 118 -4.01 -8.88 -2.26
N VAL A 119 -3.09 -9.47 -1.47
CA VAL A 119 -1.72 -8.93 -1.30
C VAL A 119 -0.96 -8.90 -2.63
N ARG A 120 -1.13 -9.93 -3.48
CA ARG A 120 -0.57 -9.96 -4.84
C ARG A 120 -1.27 -9.02 -5.82
N LYS A 121 -2.42 -8.47 -5.43
CA LYS A 121 -3.31 -7.64 -6.27
C LYS A 121 -3.79 -8.39 -7.51
N GLU A 122 -4.02 -9.69 -7.37
CA GLU A 122 -4.57 -10.52 -8.45
C GLU A 122 -5.99 -10.08 -8.77
N GLY A 123 -6.28 -9.82 -10.06
CA GLY A 123 -7.58 -9.27 -10.47
C GLY A 123 -7.59 -7.75 -10.64
N LEU A 124 -6.48 -7.04 -10.38
CA LEU A 124 -6.34 -5.63 -10.73
C LEU A 124 -6.23 -5.49 -12.26
N LYS A 125 -7.37 -5.23 -12.91
CA LYS A 125 -7.46 -4.86 -14.33
C LYS A 125 -8.07 -3.45 -14.42
N SER A 126 -7.83 -2.76 -15.54
CA SER A 126 -8.37 -1.41 -15.80
C SER A 126 -9.89 -1.29 -15.66
N SER A 127 -10.62 -2.42 -15.68
CA SER A 127 -12.07 -2.51 -15.56
C SER A 127 -12.59 -2.92 -14.17
N GLY A 128 -11.74 -3.05 -13.14
CA GLY A 128 -12.18 -3.27 -11.76
C GLY A 128 -12.98 -4.56 -11.53
N GLU A 129 -12.47 -5.72 -11.97
CA GLU A 129 -13.17 -7.00 -11.87
C GLU A 129 -13.33 -7.49 -10.41
N ASP A 130 -12.36 -7.21 -9.56
CA ASP A 130 -12.42 -7.49 -8.12
C ASP A 130 -12.46 -6.19 -7.31
N ALA A 131 -13.60 -5.94 -6.66
CA ALA A 131 -13.84 -4.72 -5.91
C ALA A 131 -12.89 -4.55 -4.71
N ASP A 132 -12.50 -5.64 -4.03
CA ASP A 132 -11.59 -5.56 -2.88
C ASP A 132 -10.18 -5.20 -3.34
N VAL A 133 -9.74 -5.74 -4.47
CA VAL A 133 -8.42 -5.43 -5.06
C VAL A 133 -8.37 -3.96 -5.47
N GLN A 134 -9.44 -3.43 -6.05
CA GLN A 134 -9.55 -2.00 -6.38
C GLN A 134 -9.51 -1.13 -5.12
N VAL A 135 -10.22 -1.50 -4.05
CA VAL A 135 -10.15 -0.79 -2.75
C VAL A 135 -8.72 -0.79 -2.20
N LEU A 136 -8.03 -1.94 -2.25
CA LEU A 136 -6.65 -2.04 -1.80
C LEU A 136 -5.70 -1.19 -2.64
N GLU A 137 -5.88 -1.13 -3.97
CA GLU A 137 -5.11 -0.23 -4.84
C GLU A 137 -5.36 1.25 -4.52
N ASP A 138 -6.62 1.64 -4.29
CA ASP A 138 -6.97 3.01 -3.89
C ASP A 138 -6.26 3.39 -2.59
N VAL A 139 -6.32 2.52 -1.57
CA VAL A 139 -5.67 2.75 -0.27
C VAL A 139 -4.15 2.86 -0.43
N ALA A 140 -3.53 1.99 -1.23
CA ALA A 140 -2.09 2.06 -1.48
C ALA A 140 -1.67 3.36 -2.18
N CYS A 141 -2.50 3.86 -3.11
CA CYS A 141 -2.26 5.14 -3.78
C CYS A 141 -2.40 6.32 -2.81
N LEU A 142 -3.43 6.32 -1.95
CA LEU A 142 -3.65 7.35 -0.94
C LEU A 142 -2.47 7.41 0.05
N VAL A 143 -1.99 6.25 0.52
CA VAL A 143 -0.82 6.20 1.42
C VAL A 143 0.45 6.66 0.70
N PHE A 144 0.64 6.33 -0.58
CA PHE A 144 1.76 6.87 -1.36
C PHE A 144 1.73 8.41 -1.41
N LEU A 145 0.56 9.00 -1.67
CA LEU A 145 0.40 10.46 -1.70
C LEU A 145 0.67 11.11 -0.34
N GLU A 146 0.26 10.50 0.77
CA GLU A 146 0.44 11.04 2.13
C GLU A 146 1.86 10.84 2.69
N ASP A 147 2.46 9.67 2.44
CA ASP A 147 3.65 9.21 3.17
C ASP A 147 4.94 9.26 2.35
N GLN A 148 4.85 9.08 1.04
CA GLN A 148 6.01 8.76 0.20
C GLN A 148 6.26 9.78 -0.91
N LEU A 149 5.25 10.55 -1.30
CA LEU A 149 5.35 11.48 -2.41
C LEU A 149 6.43 12.55 -2.21
N GLU A 150 6.56 13.09 -0.99
CA GLU A 150 7.52 14.15 -0.69
C GLU A 150 8.98 13.67 -0.82
N ASP A 151 9.29 12.50 -0.27
CA ASP A 151 10.60 11.88 -0.45
C ASP A 151 10.81 11.47 -1.92
N PHE A 152 9.79 10.91 -2.56
CA PHE A 152 9.86 10.46 -3.94
C PHE A 152 10.16 11.60 -4.92
N GLN A 153 9.48 12.75 -4.78
CA GLN A 153 9.67 13.90 -5.67
C GLN A 153 11.05 14.55 -5.53
N SER A 154 11.74 14.38 -4.39
CA SER A 154 13.09 14.91 -4.21
C SER A 154 14.14 14.16 -5.02
N GLY A 155 13.87 12.91 -5.39
CA GLY A 155 14.80 12.02 -6.09
C GLY A 155 14.68 12.03 -7.62
N TYR A 156 13.75 12.78 -8.21
CA TYR A 156 13.47 12.77 -9.65
C TYR A 156 13.13 14.17 -10.20
N ASP A 157 13.31 14.36 -11.51
CA ASP A 157 12.80 15.53 -12.20
C ASP A 157 11.25 15.58 -12.17
N GLU A 158 10.70 16.78 -12.34
CA GLU A 158 9.26 17.01 -12.20
C GLU A 158 8.43 16.29 -13.26
N GLU A 159 8.93 16.17 -14.49
CA GLU A 159 8.22 15.49 -15.57
C GLU A 159 8.02 14.00 -15.24
N LYS A 160 9.04 13.37 -14.67
CA LYS A 160 8.96 11.98 -14.19
C LYS A 160 8.01 11.84 -13.02
N VAL A 161 8.02 12.78 -12.08
CA VAL A 161 7.08 12.77 -10.93
C VAL A 161 5.64 12.94 -11.42
N ILE A 162 5.38 13.89 -12.30
CA ILE A 162 4.06 14.12 -12.92
C ILE A 162 3.60 12.85 -13.67
N GLY A 163 4.47 12.22 -14.45
CA GLY A 163 4.14 10.98 -15.13
C GLY A 163 3.82 9.82 -14.18
N ILE A 164 4.43 9.76 -12.99
CA ILE A 164 4.07 8.80 -11.94
C ILE A 164 2.73 9.15 -11.31
N LEU A 165 2.49 10.42 -11.00
CA LEU A 165 1.22 10.89 -10.43
C LEU A 165 0.03 10.59 -11.35
N ARG A 166 0.17 10.80 -12.67
CA ARG A 166 -0.86 10.40 -13.66
C ARG A 166 -1.11 8.89 -13.63
N ARG A 167 -0.06 8.07 -13.58
CA ARG A 167 -0.21 6.61 -13.45
C ARG A 167 -0.80 6.17 -12.11
N THR A 168 -0.54 6.91 -11.03
CA THR A 168 -1.18 6.68 -9.73
C THR A 168 -2.67 6.99 -9.84
N TRP A 169 -3.03 8.15 -10.41
CA TRP A 169 -4.42 8.57 -10.62
C TRP A 169 -5.22 7.60 -11.49
N ALA A 170 -4.62 7.13 -12.59
CA ALA A 170 -5.26 6.20 -13.52
C ALA A 170 -5.62 4.84 -12.89
N LYS A 171 -4.95 4.44 -11.82
CA LYS A 171 -5.24 3.17 -11.11
C LYS A 171 -6.32 3.31 -10.04
N MET A 172 -6.61 4.53 -9.61
CA MET A 172 -7.59 4.78 -8.55
C MET A 172 -9.00 4.78 -9.14
N SER A 173 -9.94 4.20 -8.40
CA SER A 173 -11.37 4.33 -8.68
C SER A 173 -11.82 5.77 -8.45
N GLU A 174 -13.04 6.11 -8.90
CA GLU A 174 -13.67 7.41 -8.61
C GLU A 174 -13.65 7.73 -7.11
N ARG A 175 -14.13 6.81 -6.26
CA ARG A 175 -14.07 6.96 -4.80
C ARG A 175 -12.66 7.15 -4.25
N GLY A 176 -11.65 6.47 -4.80
CA GLY A 176 -10.25 6.70 -4.44
C GLY A 176 -9.81 8.12 -4.78
N ARG A 177 -10.12 8.59 -5.98
CA ARG A 177 -9.82 9.95 -6.47
C ARG A 177 -10.48 11.03 -5.62
N GLU A 178 -11.75 10.85 -5.24
CA GLU A 178 -12.45 11.75 -4.32
C GLU A 178 -11.70 11.90 -3.00
N LEU A 179 -11.25 10.79 -2.41
CA LEU A 179 -10.46 10.83 -1.17
C LEU A 179 -9.12 11.54 -1.37
N ALA A 180 -8.46 11.31 -2.50
CA ALA A 180 -7.19 11.98 -2.83
C ALA A 180 -7.36 13.49 -3.00
N LEU A 181 -8.46 13.95 -3.61
CA LEU A 181 -8.78 15.38 -3.74
C LEU A 181 -9.07 16.04 -2.40
N GLY A 182 -9.57 15.28 -1.42
CA GLY A 182 -9.78 15.74 -0.04
C GLY A 182 -8.53 15.71 0.85
N MET A 183 -7.36 15.31 0.33
CA MET A 183 -6.13 15.29 1.11
C MET A 183 -5.49 16.67 1.21
N GLU A 184 -5.07 17.03 2.42
CA GLU A 184 -4.25 18.22 2.67
C GLU A 184 -2.79 17.95 2.29
N LEU A 185 -2.48 18.09 1.00
CA LEU A 185 -1.11 18.11 0.49
C LEU A 185 -0.52 19.51 0.62
N SER A 186 0.77 19.61 0.97
CA SER A 186 1.46 20.88 1.16
C SER A 186 2.53 21.13 0.10
N GLY A 187 2.88 22.40 -0.08
CA GLY A 187 4.01 22.85 -0.90
C GLY A 187 4.06 22.26 -2.30
N LYS A 188 5.22 21.71 -2.66
CA LYS A 188 5.52 21.15 -3.98
C LYS A 188 4.62 19.96 -4.34
N SER A 189 4.25 19.13 -3.36
CA SER A 189 3.41 17.95 -3.59
C SER A 189 2.03 18.34 -4.14
N LYS A 190 1.41 19.39 -3.59
CA LYS A 190 0.12 19.91 -4.07
C LYS A 190 0.21 20.45 -5.49
N GLU A 191 1.28 21.19 -5.80
CA GLU A 191 1.51 21.76 -7.13
C GLU A 191 1.65 20.66 -8.20
N LEU A 192 2.49 19.65 -7.93
CA LEU A 192 2.73 18.55 -8.89
C LEU A 192 1.47 17.71 -9.12
N VAL A 193 0.66 17.47 -8.09
CA VAL A 193 -0.65 16.81 -8.25
C VAL A 193 -1.57 17.67 -9.12
N GLY A 194 -1.68 18.98 -8.87
CA GLY A 194 -2.48 19.88 -9.70
C GLY A 194 -2.08 19.85 -11.18
N ARG A 195 -0.77 19.90 -11.47
CA ARG A 195 -0.24 19.79 -12.83
C ARG A 195 -0.49 18.41 -13.47
N ALA A 196 -0.42 17.35 -12.68
CA ALA A 196 -0.70 16.00 -13.18
C ALA A 196 -2.16 15.86 -13.66
N LEU A 197 -3.10 16.50 -12.97
CA LEU A 197 -4.54 16.42 -13.25
C LEU A 197 -5.01 17.41 -14.33
N ALA A 198 -4.38 18.57 -14.47
CA ALA A 198 -4.79 19.58 -15.44
C ALA A 198 -4.67 19.08 -16.90
N ASP A 199 -3.59 18.38 -17.24
CA ASP A 199 -3.34 17.90 -18.62
C ASP A 199 -4.14 16.65 -18.99
N ASP A 200 -4.74 15.94 -18.02
CA ASP A 200 -5.57 14.75 -18.26
C ASP A 200 -7.01 15.13 -18.64
N SER A 201 -7.39 16.40 -18.45
CA SER A 201 -8.70 16.95 -18.83
C SER A 201 -8.80 17.37 -20.31
N ALA A 202 -7.75 17.13 -21.10
CA ALA A 202 -7.67 17.44 -22.52
C ALA A 202 -7.75 16.19 -23.44
N ALA A 203 -8.12 15.02 -22.91
CA ALA A 203 -8.25 13.76 -23.64
C ALA A 203 -9.65 13.14 -23.52
#